data_AF-A0A1Z4JS04-F1
#
_entry.id   AF-A0A1Z4JS04-F1
#
_cell.length_a   1.000
_cell.length_b   1.000
_cell.length_c   1.000
_cell.angle_alpha   90.00
_cell.angle_beta   90.00
_cell.angle_gamma   90.00
#
_symmetry.space_group_name_H-M   'P 1'
#
loop_
_entity.id
_entity.type
_entity.pdbx_description
1 polymer ?
#
loop_
_entity_poly.entity_id
_entity_poly.type
_entity_poly.pdbx_seq_one_letter_code
_entity_poly.pdbx_strand_id
1 'polypeptide(L)'
;MRLENFYQASQQAKALGKALNYGIEAIAADKELATHIQQALVWLKFLDPPVDGKFGPISTDALVEFQSTMSTIYPDLLEEKGFLGLKTAQVLIETSPDEVPSPKIDFSRADLASRLIQYMARMNYRISVGDKRYNIIYVEGMNADGSTNSDVINEFNDRRMVIEIPSADLVPVIRGNWEATTEPGTHYTFNPMGRGIEYGAARIAFGQFKAWKVGTHYGSGAEPHEALVQETAISVYRDKDRNGIRTGDFLDTGNFDINQHWGYDYPHNDIGMAGAGCLVGRSRAEHRTFMALIKQDNRYQRNQNYLFYTTIIPADDFIAKFPG
;
A
#
# COMPACT_ATOMS: atom_id res chain seq x y z
N MET A 1 16.95 -19.50 9.16
CA MET A 1 17.45 -20.90 9.26
C MET A 1 16.42 -21.94 8.85
N ARG A 2 15.16 -21.89 9.31
CA ARG A 2 14.17 -22.92 8.96
C ARG A 2 13.84 -23.01 7.46
N LEU A 3 13.77 -21.86 6.76
CA LEU A 3 13.58 -21.80 5.31
C LEU A 3 14.79 -22.38 4.56
N GLU A 4 16.00 -22.06 4.98
CA GLU A 4 17.24 -22.66 4.43
C GLU A 4 17.29 -24.17 4.69
N ASN A 5 16.89 -24.63 5.88
CA ASN A 5 16.80 -26.06 6.20
C ASN A 5 15.79 -26.78 5.30
N PHE A 6 14.63 -26.15 5.02
CA PHE A 6 13.68 -26.68 4.04
C PHE A 6 14.32 -26.77 2.65
N TYR A 7 15.00 -25.71 2.20
CA TYR A 7 15.68 -25.70 0.91
C TYR A 7 16.71 -26.84 0.77
N GLN A 8 17.55 -27.04 1.78
CA GLN A 8 18.54 -28.13 1.81
C GLN A 8 17.87 -29.52 1.80
N ALA A 9 16.82 -29.72 2.59
CA ALA A 9 16.06 -30.97 2.60
C ALA A 9 15.39 -31.24 1.24
N SER A 10 14.85 -30.20 0.59
CA SER A 10 14.24 -30.29 -0.73
C SER A 10 15.28 -30.59 -1.83
N GLN A 11 16.49 -30.07 -1.73
CA GLN A 11 17.60 -30.45 -2.64
C GLN A 11 17.95 -31.93 -2.50
N GLN A 12 18.08 -32.43 -1.27
CA GLN A 12 18.37 -33.84 -1.00
C GLN A 12 17.25 -34.75 -1.52
N ALA A 13 15.98 -34.38 -1.31
CA ALA A 13 14.84 -35.12 -1.85
C ALA A 13 14.90 -35.22 -3.38
N LYS A 14 15.20 -34.10 -4.06
CA LYS A 14 15.34 -34.07 -5.53
C LYS A 14 16.48 -34.96 -6.02
N ALA A 15 17.62 -34.97 -5.33
CA ALA A 15 18.75 -35.85 -5.66
C ALA A 15 18.40 -37.35 -5.57
N LEU A 16 17.40 -37.70 -4.75
CA LEU A 16 16.87 -39.06 -4.61
C LEU A 16 15.67 -39.35 -5.52
N GLY A 17 15.35 -38.47 -6.47
CA GLY A 17 14.20 -38.62 -7.37
C GLY A 17 12.84 -38.41 -6.69
N LYS A 18 12.80 -37.71 -5.55
CA LYS A 18 11.58 -37.38 -4.79
C LYS A 18 11.32 -35.87 -4.81
N ALA A 19 10.12 -35.45 -4.41
CA ALA A 19 9.78 -34.05 -4.19
C ALA A 19 9.40 -33.81 -2.73
N LEU A 20 9.81 -32.68 -2.17
CA LEU A 20 9.40 -32.19 -0.86
C LEU A 20 8.73 -30.83 -1.04
N ASN A 21 7.41 -30.80 -0.86
CA ASN A 21 6.58 -29.62 -1.05
C ASN A 21 5.73 -29.38 0.19
N TYR A 22 5.66 -28.13 0.67
CA TYR A 22 4.77 -27.73 1.75
C TYR A 22 3.64 -26.87 1.20
N GLY A 23 2.41 -27.39 1.25
CA GLY A 23 1.22 -26.57 1.02
C GLY A 23 1.04 -25.50 2.10
N ILE A 24 0.11 -24.56 1.89
CA ILE A 24 -0.16 -23.45 2.82
C ILE A 24 -0.41 -23.92 4.26
N GLU A 25 -1.17 -25.01 4.44
CA GLU A 25 -1.45 -25.57 5.77
C GLU A 25 -0.19 -26.06 6.48
N ALA A 26 0.74 -26.68 5.75
CA ALA A 26 2.01 -27.15 6.30
C ALA A 26 2.94 -25.97 6.64
N ILE A 27 2.94 -24.91 5.83
CA ILE A 27 3.65 -23.66 6.15
C ILE A 27 3.05 -23.03 7.42
N ALA A 28 1.72 -22.93 7.50
CA ALA A 28 1.02 -22.33 8.63
C ALA A 28 1.21 -23.10 9.94
N ALA A 29 1.37 -24.43 9.88
CA ALA A 29 1.66 -25.27 11.03
C ALA A 29 3.10 -25.12 11.55
N ASP A 30 4.03 -24.64 10.72
CA ASP A 30 5.44 -24.41 11.08
C ASP A 30 5.69 -22.91 11.28
N LYS A 31 5.49 -22.44 12.52
CA LYS A 31 5.62 -21.01 12.87
C LYS A 31 6.99 -20.43 12.48
N GLU A 32 8.07 -21.18 12.66
CA GLU A 32 9.41 -20.68 12.34
C GLU A 32 9.62 -20.57 10.82
N LEU A 33 9.12 -21.53 10.05
CA LEU A 33 9.14 -21.45 8.58
C LEU A 33 8.27 -20.28 8.10
N ALA A 34 7.06 -20.14 8.63
CA ALA A 34 6.14 -19.05 8.31
C ALA A 34 6.79 -17.68 8.56
N THR A 35 7.43 -17.49 9.72
CA THR A 35 8.18 -16.27 10.05
C THR A 35 9.27 -15.97 9.03
N HIS A 36 10.10 -16.96 8.65
CA HIS A 36 11.18 -16.72 7.68
C HIS A 36 10.66 -16.41 6.27
N ILE A 37 9.58 -17.06 5.81
CA ILE A 37 8.96 -16.72 4.53
C ILE A 37 8.40 -15.30 4.56
N GLN A 38 7.70 -14.93 5.63
CA GLN A 38 7.20 -13.57 5.81
C GLN A 38 8.34 -12.54 5.82
N GLN A 39 9.48 -12.83 6.48
CA GLN A 39 10.67 -11.96 6.44
C GLN A 39 11.19 -11.74 5.02
N ALA A 40 11.32 -12.83 4.24
CA ALA A 40 11.74 -12.74 2.84
C ALA A 40 10.74 -11.90 2.01
N LEU A 41 9.44 -12.15 2.16
CA LEU A 41 8.40 -11.39 1.46
C LEU A 41 8.37 -9.91 1.87
N VAL A 42 8.66 -9.59 3.13
CA VAL A 42 8.80 -8.21 3.61
C VAL A 42 10.03 -7.54 3.01
N TRP A 43 11.16 -8.24 3.00
CA TRP A 43 12.39 -7.75 2.38
C TRP A 43 12.19 -7.45 0.90
N LEU A 44 11.51 -8.35 0.19
CA LEU A 44 11.19 -8.27 -1.23
C LEU A 44 9.97 -7.38 -1.56
N LYS A 45 9.37 -6.71 -0.57
CA LYS A 45 8.24 -5.77 -0.74
C LYS A 45 6.93 -6.40 -1.28
N PHE A 46 6.70 -7.68 -1.00
CA PHE A 46 5.42 -8.36 -1.26
C PHE A 46 4.49 -8.37 -0.04
N LEU A 47 5.04 -8.15 1.15
CA LEU A 47 4.35 -8.12 2.43
C LEU A 47 4.86 -6.93 3.27
N ASP A 48 4.02 -6.37 4.14
CA ASP A 48 4.44 -5.32 5.09
C ASP A 48 4.76 -5.90 6.46
N PRO A 49 5.66 -5.27 7.23
CA PRO A 49 5.88 -5.64 8.63
C PRO A 49 4.63 -5.33 9.50
N PRO A 50 4.47 -5.98 10.67
CA PRO A 50 5.41 -6.91 11.31
C PRO A 50 5.26 -8.36 10.82
N VAL A 51 6.34 -9.11 11.01
CA VAL A 51 6.34 -10.57 10.85
C VAL A 51 5.86 -11.22 12.15
N ASP A 52 4.83 -12.07 12.09
CA ASP A 52 4.20 -12.66 13.28
C ASP A 52 4.20 -14.21 13.30
N GLY A 53 4.62 -14.84 12.20
CA GLY A 53 4.61 -16.29 12.01
C GLY A 53 3.21 -16.88 11.79
N LYS A 54 2.17 -16.06 11.60
CA LYS A 54 0.82 -16.52 11.29
C LYS A 54 0.62 -16.52 9.77
N PHE A 55 0.75 -17.68 9.15
CA PHE A 55 0.62 -17.81 7.70
C PHE A 55 -0.84 -17.92 7.24
N GLY A 56 -1.55 -16.80 7.29
CA GLY A 56 -2.95 -16.68 6.87
C GLY A 56 -3.13 -16.20 5.41
N PRO A 57 -4.36 -15.82 5.02
CA PRO A 57 -4.68 -15.37 3.66
C PRO A 57 -3.77 -14.25 3.13
N ILE A 58 -3.36 -13.31 3.98
CA ILE A 58 -2.49 -12.19 3.59
C ILE A 58 -1.09 -12.70 3.18
N SER A 59 -0.50 -13.60 3.97
CA SER A 59 0.80 -14.20 3.65
C SER A 59 0.71 -15.13 2.44
N THR A 60 -0.40 -15.87 2.30
CA THR A 60 -0.68 -16.70 1.12
C THR A 60 -0.75 -15.86 -0.15
N ASP A 61 -1.50 -14.75 -0.14
CA ASP A 61 -1.60 -13.86 -1.29
C ASP A 61 -0.25 -13.24 -1.65
N ALA A 62 0.54 -12.83 -0.65
CA ALA A 62 1.88 -12.31 -0.87
C ALA A 62 2.83 -13.35 -1.49
N LEU A 63 2.77 -14.61 -1.04
CA LEU A 63 3.56 -15.70 -1.62
C LEU A 63 3.14 -15.99 -3.06
N VAL A 64 1.84 -16.05 -3.34
CA VAL A 64 1.31 -16.29 -4.69
C VAL A 64 1.66 -15.13 -5.63
N GLU A 65 1.62 -13.90 -5.13
CA GLU A 65 2.02 -12.70 -5.87
C GLU A 65 3.51 -12.72 -6.20
N PHE A 66 4.36 -13.11 -5.23
CA PHE A 66 5.79 -13.31 -5.43
C PHE A 66 6.06 -14.36 -6.51
N GLN A 67 5.47 -15.55 -6.40
CA GLN A 67 5.64 -16.63 -7.37
C GLN A 67 5.21 -16.22 -8.78
N SER A 68 4.07 -15.53 -8.90
CA SER A 68 3.56 -15.05 -10.20
C SER A 68 4.42 -13.94 -10.79
N THR A 69 5.08 -13.13 -9.95
CA THR A 69 5.97 -12.06 -10.40
C THR A 69 7.31 -12.63 -10.86
N MET A 70 7.92 -13.46 -10.01
CA MET A 70 9.21 -14.09 -10.29
C MET A 70 9.14 -15.14 -11.40
N SER A 71 7.96 -15.67 -11.73
CA SER A 71 7.80 -16.59 -12.86
C SER A 71 8.11 -15.97 -14.23
N THR A 72 8.16 -14.64 -14.32
CA THR A 72 8.62 -13.94 -15.53
C THR A 72 10.12 -14.17 -15.80
N ILE A 73 10.89 -14.49 -14.76
CA ILE A 73 12.32 -14.82 -14.82
C ILE A 73 12.54 -16.33 -14.66
N TYR A 74 11.76 -16.97 -13.79
CA TYR A 74 11.84 -18.40 -13.46
C TYR A 74 10.50 -19.12 -13.74
N PRO A 75 10.21 -19.51 -14.99
CA PRO A 75 8.92 -20.06 -15.39
C PRO A 75 8.41 -21.23 -14.53
N ASP A 76 9.31 -22.07 -14.02
CA ASP A 76 9.01 -23.20 -13.13
C ASP A 76 8.22 -22.81 -11.87
N LEU A 77 8.30 -21.55 -11.42
CA LEU A 77 7.51 -21.05 -10.28
C LEU A 77 5.99 -21.07 -10.53
N LEU A 78 5.54 -21.13 -11.78
CA LEU A 78 4.11 -21.30 -12.09
C LEU A 78 3.58 -22.65 -11.60
N GLU A 79 4.43 -23.69 -11.61
CA GLU A 79 4.08 -25.03 -11.13
C GLU A 79 4.04 -25.08 -9.60
N GLU A 80 4.75 -24.18 -8.92
CA GLU A 80 4.80 -24.09 -7.46
C GLU A 80 3.78 -23.12 -6.85
N LYS A 81 2.86 -22.58 -7.67
CA LYS A 81 1.92 -21.56 -7.22
C LYS A 81 1.05 -22.03 -6.05
N GLY A 82 1.17 -21.33 -4.91
CA GLY A 82 0.40 -21.62 -3.70
C GLY A 82 0.99 -22.72 -2.81
N PHE A 83 2.23 -23.15 -3.04
CA PHE A 83 2.96 -23.99 -2.10
C PHE A 83 4.45 -23.65 -2.11
N LEU A 84 5.18 -24.06 -1.07
CA LEU A 84 6.62 -23.94 -0.99
C LEU A 84 7.25 -25.23 -1.56
N GLY A 85 7.83 -25.15 -2.75
CA GLY A 85 8.68 -26.18 -3.34
C GLY A 85 10.15 -25.78 -3.36
N LEU A 86 10.98 -26.59 -4.01
CA LEU A 86 12.42 -26.35 -4.10
C LEU A 86 12.72 -25.01 -4.77
N LYS A 87 12.04 -24.68 -5.87
CA LYS A 87 12.35 -23.48 -6.65
C LYS A 87 11.89 -22.22 -5.93
N THR A 88 10.72 -22.23 -5.32
CA THR A 88 10.20 -21.13 -4.50
C THR A 88 11.12 -20.86 -3.33
N ALA A 89 11.56 -21.91 -2.62
CA ALA A 89 12.50 -21.75 -1.51
C ALA A 89 13.84 -21.15 -1.97
N GLN A 90 14.38 -21.63 -3.08
CA GLN A 90 15.59 -21.06 -3.67
C GLN A 90 15.44 -19.56 -3.93
N VAL A 91 14.41 -19.18 -4.68
CA VAL A 91 14.23 -17.80 -5.15
C VAL A 91 13.92 -16.87 -3.97
N LEU A 92 13.16 -17.31 -2.95
CA LEU A 92 12.95 -16.53 -1.73
C LEU A 92 14.25 -16.21 -0.98
N ILE A 93 15.22 -17.14 -0.99
CA ILE A 93 16.51 -16.98 -0.29
C ILE A 93 17.49 -16.13 -1.12
N GLU A 94 17.54 -16.36 -2.43
CA GLU A 94 18.61 -15.83 -3.29
C GLU A 94 18.25 -14.49 -3.94
N THR A 95 16.97 -14.14 -4.08
CA THR A 95 16.54 -12.89 -4.74
C THR A 95 16.78 -11.67 -3.85
N SER A 96 17.37 -10.63 -4.43
CA SER A 96 17.42 -9.29 -3.87
C SER A 96 16.26 -8.41 -4.38
N PRO A 97 15.89 -7.33 -3.67
CA PRO A 97 14.79 -6.44 -4.10
C PRO A 97 14.99 -5.84 -5.50
N ASP A 98 16.23 -5.58 -5.92
CA ASP A 98 16.56 -5.00 -7.23
C ASP A 98 16.38 -6.00 -8.39
N GLU A 99 16.30 -7.29 -8.08
CA GLU A 99 16.04 -8.37 -9.06
C GLU A 99 14.55 -8.67 -9.24
N VAL A 100 13.68 -8.06 -8.42
CA VAL A 100 12.23 -8.20 -8.59
C VAL A 100 11.82 -7.49 -9.88
N PRO A 101 11.23 -8.20 -10.86
CA PRO A 101 10.94 -7.62 -12.16
C PRO A 101 9.84 -6.56 -12.07
N SER A 102 10.11 -5.41 -12.68
CA SER A 102 9.12 -4.35 -12.87
C SER A 102 8.13 -4.73 -13.97
N PRO A 103 6.83 -4.46 -13.80
CA PRO A 103 5.84 -4.76 -14.82
C PRO A 103 6.06 -3.90 -16.07
N LYS A 104 5.76 -4.48 -17.26
CA LYS A 104 5.73 -3.73 -18.51
C LYS A 104 4.50 -2.82 -18.54
N ILE A 105 4.72 -1.52 -18.82
CA ILE A 105 3.70 -0.48 -18.85
C ILE A 105 3.95 0.39 -20.09
N ASP A 106 2.89 0.76 -20.81
CA ASP A 106 2.97 1.72 -21.90
C ASP A 106 2.78 3.14 -21.36
N PHE A 107 3.83 3.94 -21.49
CA PHE A 107 3.85 5.34 -21.07
C PHE A 107 3.68 6.34 -22.22
N SER A 108 3.32 5.87 -23.42
CA SER A 108 3.25 6.66 -24.65
C SER A 108 2.34 7.90 -24.55
N ARG A 109 1.32 7.87 -23.68
CA ARG A 109 0.40 9.01 -23.50
C ARG A 109 1.02 10.20 -22.79
N ALA A 110 2.04 9.99 -21.96
CA ALA A 110 2.70 11.03 -21.15
C ALA A 110 1.75 11.92 -20.31
N ASP A 111 0.51 11.49 -20.08
CA ASP A 111 -0.48 12.21 -19.29
C ASP A 111 -0.22 12.04 -17.77
N LEU A 112 -1.03 12.72 -16.93
CA LEU A 112 -0.88 12.65 -15.47
C LEU A 112 -0.86 11.21 -14.95
N ALA A 113 -1.70 10.33 -15.48
CA ALA A 113 -1.74 8.92 -15.09
C ALA A 113 -0.40 8.24 -15.38
N SER A 114 0.13 8.46 -16.59
CA SER A 114 1.39 7.91 -17.05
C SER A 114 2.56 8.43 -16.20
N ARG A 115 2.62 9.74 -15.94
CA ARG A 115 3.66 10.37 -15.10
C ARG A 115 3.63 9.87 -13.65
N LEU A 116 2.46 9.74 -13.03
CA LEU A 116 2.34 9.21 -11.66
C LEU A 116 2.84 7.77 -11.58
N ILE A 117 2.50 6.91 -12.54
CA ILE A 117 2.98 5.53 -12.56
C ILE A 117 4.48 5.46 -12.88
N GLN A 118 5.03 6.35 -13.72
CA GLN A 118 6.49 6.47 -13.90
C GLN A 118 7.18 6.87 -12.60
N TYR A 119 6.62 7.83 -11.86
CA TYR A 119 7.13 8.21 -10.55
C TYR A 119 7.15 7.01 -9.61
N MET A 120 6.04 6.27 -9.51
CA MET A 120 5.97 5.04 -8.71
C MET A 120 7.06 4.04 -9.11
N ALA A 121 7.28 3.83 -10.42
CA ALA A 121 8.31 2.92 -10.91
C ALA A 121 9.71 3.41 -10.52
N ARG A 122 9.98 4.73 -10.65
CA ARG A 122 11.26 5.34 -10.30
C ARG A 122 11.60 5.27 -8.82
N MET A 123 10.57 5.25 -7.97
CA MET A 123 10.66 5.11 -6.51
C MET A 123 10.63 3.65 -6.04
N ASN A 124 10.66 2.68 -6.96
CA ASN A 124 10.57 1.24 -6.67
C ASN A 124 9.30 0.87 -5.88
N TYR A 125 8.19 1.58 -6.12
CA TYR A 125 6.89 1.24 -5.55
C TYR A 125 6.24 0.09 -6.32
N ARG A 126 5.41 -0.69 -5.62
CA ARG A 126 4.62 -1.75 -6.23
C ARG A 126 3.58 -1.14 -7.15
N ILE A 127 3.57 -1.59 -8.41
CA ILE A 127 2.59 -1.19 -9.41
C ILE A 127 1.73 -2.39 -9.77
N SER A 128 0.42 -2.20 -9.65
CA SER A 128 -0.59 -3.19 -10.00
C SER A 128 -0.97 -3.01 -11.46
N VAL A 129 -0.78 -4.06 -12.26
CA VAL A 129 -1.16 -4.12 -13.68
C VAL A 129 -2.20 -5.22 -13.88
N GLY A 130 -3.17 -4.95 -14.74
CA GLY A 130 -4.24 -5.84 -15.16
C GLY A 130 -5.61 -5.26 -14.84
N ASP A 131 -6.63 -5.86 -15.45
CA ASP A 131 -7.99 -5.37 -15.36
C ASP A 131 -8.52 -5.43 -13.92
N LYS A 132 -9.14 -4.34 -13.48
CA LYS A 132 -9.62 -4.10 -12.12
C LYS A 132 -8.58 -4.44 -11.07
N ARG A 133 -7.33 -4.02 -11.30
CA ARG A 133 -6.27 -4.01 -10.28
C ARG A 133 -5.83 -2.57 -10.08
N TYR A 134 -6.31 -1.99 -9.00
CA TYR A 134 -6.22 -0.57 -8.77
C TYR A 134 -4.97 -0.19 -7.99
N ASN A 135 -4.41 0.98 -8.34
CA ASN A 135 -3.36 1.67 -7.59
C ASN A 135 -4.01 2.89 -6.92
N ILE A 136 -3.99 2.95 -5.59
CA ILE A 136 -4.48 4.10 -4.84
C ILE A 136 -3.31 5.04 -4.61
N ILE A 137 -3.45 6.29 -5.01
CA ILE A 137 -2.39 7.30 -4.93
C ILE A 137 -2.97 8.57 -4.34
N TYR A 138 -2.35 9.05 -3.27
CA TYR A 138 -2.55 10.39 -2.75
C TYR A 138 -1.36 11.27 -3.16
N VAL A 139 -1.67 12.47 -3.64
CA VAL A 139 -0.66 13.48 -3.95
C VAL A 139 -0.96 14.72 -3.12
N GLU A 140 -0.05 15.02 -2.19
CA GLU A 140 -0.13 16.17 -1.29
C GLU A 140 0.21 17.47 -2.05
N GLY A 141 -0.62 18.50 -1.92
CA GLY A 141 -0.42 19.81 -2.56
C GLY A 141 -0.67 19.86 -4.08
N MET A 142 -1.66 19.11 -4.60
CA MET A 142 -1.95 19.02 -6.03
C MET A 142 -3.39 19.40 -6.41
N ASN A 143 -3.56 20.15 -7.49
CA ASN A 143 -4.84 20.45 -8.11
C ASN A 143 -5.35 19.30 -8.98
N ALA A 144 -6.64 19.35 -9.36
CA ALA A 144 -7.26 18.30 -10.17
C ALA A 144 -6.66 18.15 -11.57
N ASP A 145 -6.06 19.22 -12.11
CA ASP A 145 -5.37 19.22 -13.42
C ASP A 145 -3.92 18.72 -13.36
N GLY A 146 -3.42 18.38 -12.15
CA GLY A 146 -2.06 17.92 -11.94
C GLY A 146 -1.02 19.02 -11.73
N SER A 147 -1.43 20.29 -11.59
CA SER A 147 -0.56 21.38 -11.14
C SER A 147 -0.40 21.40 -9.62
N THR A 148 0.69 21.98 -9.11
CA THR A 148 0.88 22.20 -7.65
C THR A 148 -0.02 23.32 -7.14
N ASN A 149 -0.41 23.26 -5.86
CA ASN A 149 -0.97 24.40 -5.14
C ASN A 149 -0.05 24.82 -3.98
N SER A 150 -0.53 25.72 -3.11
CA SER A 150 0.26 26.29 -2.01
C SER A 150 0.34 25.41 -0.76
N ASP A 151 -0.28 24.23 -0.78
CA ASP A 151 -0.22 23.24 0.30
C ASP A 151 -0.52 23.85 1.69
N VAL A 152 -1.59 24.64 1.74
CA VAL A 152 -2.01 25.33 2.97
C VAL A 152 -2.54 24.31 3.97
N ILE A 153 -2.03 24.40 5.20
CA ILE A 153 -2.50 23.54 6.29
C ILE A 153 -4.02 23.66 6.47
N ASN A 154 -4.66 22.56 6.88
CA ASN A 154 -6.11 22.52 7.16
C ASN A 154 -7.02 22.72 5.94
N GLU A 155 -6.55 22.37 4.75
CA GLU A 155 -7.37 22.37 3.53
C GLU A 155 -7.45 20.97 2.90
N PHE A 156 -8.52 20.74 2.13
CA PHE A 156 -8.64 19.60 1.23
C PHE A 156 -7.99 19.93 -0.12
N ASN A 157 -6.68 20.15 -0.09
CA ASN A 157 -5.85 20.60 -1.22
C ASN A 157 -5.01 19.46 -1.84
N ASP A 158 -5.31 18.21 -1.47
CA ASP A 158 -4.66 17.02 -2.00
C ASP A 158 -5.56 16.29 -2.99
N ARG A 159 -4.97 15.36 -3.75
CA ARG A 159 -5.73 14.48 -4.65
C ARG A 159 -5.68 13.04 -4.17
N ARG A 160 -6.85 12.43 -3.96
CA ARG A 160 -7.01 10.98 -3.91
C ARG A 160 -7.34 10.47 -5.31
N MET A 161 -6.48 9.63 -5.87
CA MET A 161 -6.63 9.06 -7.19
C MET A 161 -6.64 7.54 -7.15
N VAL A 162 -7.37 6.96 -8.10
CA VAL A 162 -7.34 5.54 -8.40
C VAL A 162 -6.94 5.36 -9.85
N ILE A 163 -5.82 4.67 -10.08
CA ILE A 163 -5.29 4.38 -11.43
C ILE A 163 -5.39 2.88 -11.71
N GLU A 164 -5.91 2.55 -12.89
CA GLU A 164 -5.88 1.21 -13.46
C GLU A 164 -4.89 1.17 -14.62
N ILE A 165 -4.21 0.04 -14.80
CA ILE A 165 -3.37 -0.24 -15.98
C ILE A 165 -3.98 -1.48 -16.66
N PRO A 166 -4.91 -1.31 -17.60
CA PRO A 166 -5.66 -2.42 -18.18
C PRO A 166 -4.77 -3.41 -18.93
N SER A 167 -5.18 -4.68 -18.98
CA SER A 167 -4.40 -5.71 -19.67
C SER A 167 -4.41 -5.52 -21.20
N ALA A 168 -5.44 -4.83 -21.71
CA ALA A 168 -5.69 -4.66 -23.14
C ALA A 168 -4.60 -3.84 -23.86
N ASP A 169 -4.09 -2.79 -23.22
CA ASP A 169 -3.14 -1.84 -23.79
C ASP A 169 -1.95 -1.53 -22.88
N LEU A 170 -2.00 -1.91 -21.60
CA LEU A 170 -0.98 -1.60 -20.58
C LEU A 170 -0.79 -0.09 -20.35
N VAL A 171 -1.79 0.72 -20.72
CA VAL A 171 -1.74 2.17 -20.61
C VAL A 171 -2.36 2.62 -19.28
N PRO A 172 -1.66 3.40 -18.43
CA PRO A 172 -2.25 3.93 -17.20
C PRO A 172 -3.46 4.83 -17.45
N VAL A 173 -4.53 4.63 -16.69
CA VAL A 173 -5.73 5.47 -16.77
C VAL A 173 -6.26 5.79 -15.37
N ILE A 174 -6.50 7.08 -15.12
CA ILE A 174 -7.21 7.54 -13.91
C ILE A 174 -8.68 7.12 -14.01
N ARG A 175 -9.13 6.31 -13.05
CA ARG A 175 -10.53 5.87 -12.88
C ARG A 175 -11.30 6.73 -11.89
N GLY A 176 -10.59 7.45 -11.02
CA GLY A 176 -11.16 8.41 -10.10
C GLY A 176 -10.12 9.38 -9.62
N ASN A 177 -10.54 10.63 -9.42
CA ASN A 177 -9.70 11.73 -8.96
C ASN A 177 -10.57 12.66 -8.11
N TRP A 178 -10.36 12.64 -6.80
CA TRP A 178 -11.19 13.35 -5.83
C TRP A 178 -10.37 14.26 -4.93
N GLU A 179 -11.03 15.29 -4.44
CA GLU A 179 -10.48 16.20 -3.46
C GLU A 179 -10.27 15.48 -2.12
N ALA A 180 -9.11 15.68 -1.52
CA ALA A 180 -8.70 14.97 -0.33
C ALA A 180 -7.72 15.79 0.51
N THR A 181 -7.30 15.20 1.62
CA THR A 181 -6.16 15.63 2.44
C THR A 181 -5.45 14.40 3.00
N THR A 182 -4.14 14.49 3.12
CA THR A 182 -3.24 13.56 3.79
C THR A 182 -2.72 14.13 5.11
N GLU A 183 -3.16 15.35 5.44
CA GLU A 183 -2.75 16.13 6.60
C GLU A 183 -3.81 16.13 7.70
N PRO A 184 -3.42 16.35 8.97
CA PRO A 184 -4.37 16.58 10.04
C PRO A 184 -5.05 17.95 9.91
N GLY A 185 -6.31 18.03 10.33
CA GLY A 185 -6.99 19.31 10.52
C GLY A 185 -6.41 20.09 11.71
N THR A 186 -6.56 21.42 11.69
CA THR A 186 -6.05 22.32 12.75
C THR A 186 -6.49 21.88 14.15
N HIS A 187 -7.72 21.36 14.29
CA HIS A 187 -8.20 20.85 15.57
C HIS A 187 -7.23 19.84 16.19
N TYR A 188 -6.79 18.83 15.42
CA TYR A 188 -5.88 17.78 15.91
C TYR A 188 -4.41 18.18 15.86
N THR A 189 -4.04 19.14 15.02
CA THR A 189 -2.70 19.76 15.06
C THR A 189 -2.48 20.46 16.41
N PHE A 190 -3.46 21.24 16.89
CA PHE A 190 -3.33 21.97 18.15
C PHE A 190 -3.82 21.20 19.38
N ASN A 191 -4.65 20.17 19.19
CA ASN A 191 -5.16 19.29 20.26
C ASN A 191 -4.96 17.82 19.87
N PRO A 192 -3.70 17.34 19.80
CA PRO A 192 -3.43 15.97 19.38
C PRO A 192 -3.93 14.96 20.41
N MET A 193 -4.25 13.75 19.95
CA MET A 193 -4.80 12.67 20.77
C MET A 193 -3.89 11.45 20.82
N GLY A 194 -4.14 10.56 21.79
CA GLY A 194 -3.37 9.33 21.97
C GLY A 194 -1.89 9.62 22.15
N ARG A 195 -1.02 8.89 21.42
CA ARG A 195 0.43 9.13 21.41
C ARG A 195 0.78 10.57 20.99
N GLY A 196 -0.07 11.23 20.22
CA GLY A 196 0.16 12.60 19.78
C GLY A 196 0.17 13.63 20.92
N ILE A 197 -0.40 13.32 22.09
CA ILE A 197 -0.31 14.21 23.27
C ILE A 197 1.17 14.45 23.66
N GLU A 198 2.02 13.43 23.52
CA GLU A 198 3.44 13.51 23.88
C GLU A 198 4.32 13.95 22.69
N TYR A 199 3.99 13.46 21.49
CA TYR A 199 4.86 13.57 20.33
C TYR A 199 4.39 14.58 19.27
N GLY A 200 3.13 15.02 19.28
CA GLY A 200 2.57 15.88 18.22
C GLY A 200 1.58 15.17 17.29
N ALA A 201 0.92 15.95 16.43
CA ALA A 201 -0.07 15.41 15.50
C ALA A 201 0.58 14.46 14.48
N ALA A 202 -0.17 13.44 14.03
CA ALA A 202 0.33 12.51 13.03
C ALA A 202 0.24 13.14 11.63
N ARG A 203 1.38 13.19 10.94
CA ARG A 203 1.47 13.48 9.50
C ARG A 203 2.01 12.22 8.82
N ILE A 204 1.21 11.56 7.99
CA ILE A 204 1.63 10.30 7.35
C ILE A 204 2.92 10.52 6.56
N ALA A 205 3.88 9.59 6.68
CA ALA A 205 5.12 9.67 5.93
C ALA A 205 4.86 9.43 4.44
N PHE A 206 5.58 10.15 3.57
CA PHE A 206 5.59 9.83 2.15
C PHE A 206 6.19 8.44 1.90
N GLY A 207 5.61 7.71 0.97
CA GLY A 207 5.94 6.31 0.74
C GLY A 207 4.78 5.53 0.14
N GLN A 208 4.92 4.20 0.17
CA GLN A 208 3.83 3.28 -0.17
C GLN A 208 3.66 2.27 0.96
N PHE A 209 2.42 2.02 1.36
CA PHE A 209 2.08 1.07 2.41
C PHE A 209 0.96 0.14 1.95
N LYS A 210 1.06 -1.15 2.23
CA LYS A 210 0.05 -2.20 2.08
C LYS A 210 -0.74 -2.34 3.39
N ALA A 211 -1.41 -1.27 3.80
CA ALA A 211 -1.89 -1.15 5.18
C ALA A 211 -3.39 -1.12 5.39
N TRP A 212 -4.22 -1.07 4.34
CA TRP A 212 -5.66 -0.87 4.53
C TRP A 212 -6.52 -1.96 3.91
N LYS A 213 -7.58 -2.38 4.62
CA LYS A 213 -8.63 -3.27 4.09
C LYS A 213 -9.99 -2.56 4.10
N VAL A 214 -10.95 -3.09 3.35
CA VAL A 214 -12.34 -2.62 3.46
C VAL A 214 -12.86 -2.90 4.87
N GLY A 215 -13.46 -1.89 5.50
CA GLY A 215 -14.03 -1.99 6.84
C GLY A 215 -14.94 -0.81 7.16
N THR A 216 -15.15 -0.57 8.45
CA THR A 216 -15.99 0.54 8.92
C THR A 216 -15.13 1.53 9.72
N HIS A 217 -15.11 2.78 9.26
CA HIS A 217 -14.64 3.89 10.07
C HIS A 217 -15.74 4.30 11.03
N TYR A 218 -15.49 4.19 12.34
CA TYR A 218 -16.47 4.55 13.36
C TYR A 218 -16.37 6.02 13.80
N GLY A 219 -15.20 6.64 13.67
CA GLY A 219 -14.96 8.01 14.13
C GLY A 219 -15.33 8.17 15.61
N SER A 220 -16.05 9.25 15.94
CA SER A 220 -16.64 9.47 17.28
C SER A 220 -17.85 8.57 17.60
N GLY A 221 -18.23 7.67 16.68
CA GLY A 221 -19.40 6.80 16.77
C GLY A 221 -20.70 7.43 16.22
N ALA A 222 -20.70 8.73 15.90
CA ALA A 222 -21.90 9.44 15.44
C ALA A 222 -22.30 9.11 13.99
N GLU A 223 -21.35 8.74 13.13
CA GLU A 223 -21.61 8.41 11.74
C GLU A 223 -20.66 7.30 11.23
N PRO A 224 -20.86 6.04 11.66
CA PRO A 224 -20.08 4.92 11.15
C PRO A 224 -20.30 4.74 9.63
N HIS A 225 -19.22 4.53 8.88
CA HIS A 225 -19.30 4.38 7.44
C HIS A 225 -18.23 3.46 6.84
N GLU A 226 -18.54 2.91 5.66
CA GLU A 226 -17.59 2.09 4.92
C GLU A 226 -16.37 2.92 4.53
N ALA A 227 -15.18 2.36 4.76
CA ALA A 227 -13.89 3.01 4.58
C ALA A 227 -12.80 1.97 4.28
N LEU A 228 -11.60 2.43 3.93
CA LEU A 228 -10.40 1.60 4.02
C LEU A 228 -9.78 1.77 5.41
N VAL A 229 -9.86 0.75 6.25
CA VAL A 229 -9.40 0.79 7.64
C VAL A 229 -7.97 0.28 7.77
N GLN A 230 -7.17 0.94 8.62
CA GLN A 230 -5.79 0.52 8.86
C GLN A 230 -5.76 -0.86 9.53
N GLU A 231 -4.92 -1.75 9.00
CA GLU A 231 -4.69 -3.10 9.53
C GLU A 231 -3.22 -3.29 9.95
N THR A 232 -2.28 -2.83 9.11
CA THR A 232 -0.84 -2.97 9.37
C THR A 232 -0.18 -1.63 9.66
N ALA A 233 1.02 -1.70 10.24
CA ALA A 233 1.73 -0.53 10.71
C ALA A 233 2.13 0.38 9.55
N ILE A 234 1.98 1.68 9.75
CA ILE A 234 2.48 2.72 8.85
C ILE A 234 3.43 3.63 9.61
N SER A 235 4.18 4.46 8.88
CA SER A 235 5.04 5.47 9.48
C SER A 235 4.41 6.85 9.40
N VAL A 236 4.52 7.62 10.49
CA VAL A 236 4.07 9.01 10.59
C VAL A 236 5.17 9.87 11.19
N TYR A 237 5.25 11.12 10.77
CA TYR A 237 5.99 12.16 11.45
C TYR A 237 5.10 12.81 12.50
N ARG A 238 5.66 13.07 13.68
CA ARG A 238 4.95 13.63 14.82
C ARG A 238 5.27 15.12 14.96
N ASP A 239 4.32 15.95 14.53
CA ASP A 239 4.42 17.42 14.45
C ASP A 239 4.28 18.03 15.85
N LYS A 240 5.38 18.01 16.60
CA LYS A 240 5.41 18.41 18.02
C LYS A 240 5.32 19.92 18.19
N ASP A 241 6.00 20.66 17.32
CA ASP A 241 6.07 22.12 17.34
C ASP A 241 4.92 22.77 16.55
N ARG A 242 4.08 21.97 15.88
CA ARG A 242 2.82 22.37 15.24
C ARG A 242 3.06 23.30 14.05
N ASN A 243 4.18 23.12 13.39
CA ASN A 243 4.61 23.96 12.27
C ASN A 243 4.06 23.48 10.92
N GLY A 244 3.46 22.29 10.90
CA GLY A 244 2.90 21.71 9.69
C GLY A 244 3.94 21.10 8.73
N ILE A 245 5.11 20.70 9.20
CA ILE A 245 6.23 20.26 8.34
C ILE A 245 6.82 18.97 8.89
N ARG A 246 7.02 17.96 8.02
CA ARG A 246 7.58 16.65 8.40
C ARG A 246 9.09 16.69 8.72
N THR A 247 9.81 17.64 8.15
CA THR A 247 11.28 17.71 8.25
C THR A 247 11.74 17.99 9.67
N GLY A 248 12.51 17.05 10.25
CA GLY A 248 13.03 17.17 11.62
C GLY A 248 12.12 16.56 12.69
N ASP A 249 10.90 16.15 12.34
CA ASP A 249 9.98 15.49 13.25
C ASP A 249 10.39 14.06 13.59
N PHE A 250 9.89 13.59 14.73
CA PHE A 250 10.06 12.21 15.16
C PHE A 250 9.27 11.26 14.26
N LEU A 251 9.97 10.28 13.65
CA LEU A 251 9.36 9.19 12.89
C LEU A 251 8.85 8.10 13.82
N ASP A 252 7.53 7.92 13.85
CA ASP A 252 6.81 6.92 14.66
C ASP A 252 6.15 5.88 13.73
N THR A 253 6.37 4.59 14.00
CA THR A 253 5.80 3.49 13.18
C THR A 253 4.88 2.62 14.02
N GLY A 254 3.66 2.39 13.56
CA GLY A 254 2.68 1.59 14.29
C GLY A 254 1.27 1.62 13.70
N ASN A 255 0.34 1.02 14.44
CA ASN A 255 -1.10 1.11 14.17
C ASN A 255 -1.67 2.31 14.93
N PHE A 256 -2.31 3.22 14.19
CA PHE A 256 -2.76 4.52 14.69
C PHE A 256 -4.23 4.81 14.37
N ASP A 257 -4.97 3.83 13.84
CA ASP A 257 -6.32 3.97 13.32
C ASP A 257 -6.44 5.06 12.22
N ILE A 258 -5.36 5.23 11.44
CA ILE A 258 -5.27 6.15 10.31
C ILE A 258 -5.99 5.52 9.11
N ASN A 259 -7.29 5.80 9.01
CA ASN A 259 -8.17 5.22 8.01
C ASN A 259 -8.22 6.10 6.74
N GLN A 260 -8.71 5.54 5.62
CA GLN A 260 -9.11 6.32 4.45
C GLN A 260 -10.63 6.43 4.36
N HIS A 261 -11.14 7.61 4.67
CA HIS A 261 -12.57 7.82 4.91
C HIS A 261 -13.05 9.18 4.34
N TRP A 262 -14.30 9.58 4.61
CA TRP A 262 -14.81 10.87 4.13
C TRP A 262 -14.58 12.03 5.09
N GLY A 263 -14.58 13.25 4.54
CA GLY A 263 -14.40 14.53 5.24
C GLY A 263 -15.69 15.20 5.71
N TYR A 264 -16.79 14.43 5.80
CA TYR A 264 -18.08 14.90 6.31
C TYR A 264 -18.67 16.09 5.56
N ASP A 265 -18.32 16.25 4.27
CA ASP A 265 -18.73 17.37 3.43
C ASP A 265 -18.33 18.74 4.01
N TYR A 266 -17.27 18.79 4.83
CA TYR A 266 -16.67 20.03 5.28
C TYR A 266 -16.19 20.88 4.08
N PRO A 267 -16.09 22.21 4.24
CA PRO A 267 -15.66 23.08 3.17
C PRO A 267 -14.20 22.80 2.80
N HIS A 268 -13.83 23.12 1.56
CA HIS A 268 -12.47 22.92 1.04
C HIS A 268 -11.38 23.45 1.98
N ASN A 269 -11.60 24.63 2.56
CA ASN A 269 -10.62 25.34 3.37
C ASN A 269 -10.69 25.05 4.88
N ASP A 270 -11.40 24.00 5.29
CA ASP A 270 -11.41 23.58 6.70
C ASP A 270 -11.64 22.07 6.84
N ILE A 271 -10.58 21.32 7.17
CA ILE A 271 -10.66 19.89 7.49
C ILE A 271 -11.44 19.65 8.80
N GLY A 272 -11.53 20.66 9.68
CA GLY A 272 -12.21 20.57 10.97
C GLY A 272 -11.72 19.38 11.79
N MET A 273 -12.66 18.53 12.22
CA MET A 273 -12.38 17.31 13.00
C MET A 273 -12.31 16.04 12.14
N ALA A 274 -12.20 16.17 10.82
CA ALA A 274 -12.27 15.01 9.94
C ALA A 274 -11.01 14.15 9.93
N GLY A 275 -9.82 14.70 10.19
CA GLY A 275 -8.57 13.95 10.05
C GLY A 275 -7.59 14.22 11.19
N ALA A 276 -7.33 13.22 12.03
CA ALA A 276 -6.25 13.24 13.04
C ALA A 276 -4.93 12.65 12.49
N GLY A 277 -4.72 12.73 11.17
CA GLY A 277 -3.69 12.01 10.41
C GLY A 277 -4.25 10.97 9.43
N CYS A 278 -5.58 10.81 9.37
CA CYS A 278 -6.28 9.99 8.38
C CYS A 278 -6.07 10.49 6.94
N LEU A 279 -6.31 9.61 5.96
CA LEU A 279 -6.36 9.96 4.54
C LEU A 279 -7.80 10.29 4.13
N VAL A 280 -8.18 11.56 4.12
CA VAL A 280 -9.59 11.96 4.09
C VAL A 280 -9.98 12.48 2.72
N GLY A 281 -10.99 11.88 2.07
CA GLY A 281 -11.59 12.45 0.86
C GLY A 281 -12.75 13.36 1.24
N ARG A 282 -12.82 14.59 0.72
CA ARG A 282 -13.68 15.65 1.29
C ARG A 282 -15.16 15.27 1.37
N SER A 283 -15.75 14.84 0.26
CA SER A 283 -17.20 14.63 0.19
C SER A 283 -17.63 13.18 0.47
N ARG A 284 -18.80 13.03 1.09
CA ARG A 284 -19.44 11.71 1.30
C ARG A 284 -19.78 11.04 -0.04
N ALA A 285 -20.27 11.82 -1.00
CA ALA A 285 -20.68 11.31 -2.30
C ALA A 285 -19.50 10.69 -3.06
N GLU A 286 -18.39 11.42 -3.16
CA GLU A 286 -17.18 10.94 -3.84
C GLU A 286 -16.53 9.78 -3.09
N HIS A 287 -16.58 9.77 -1.76
CA HIS A 287 -16.08 8.63 -0.99
C HIS A 287 -16.88 7.35 -1.27
N ARG A 288 -18.22 7.43 -1.41
CA ARG A 288 -19.02 6.27 -1.83
C ARG A 288 -18.65 5.80 -3.23
N THR A 289 -18.37 6.72 -4.16
CA THR A 289 -17.84 6.37 -5.49
C THR A 289 -16.48 5.68 -5.40
N PHE A 290 -15.57 6.20 -4.56
CA PHE A 290 -14.27 5.60 -4.29
C PHE A 290 -14.40 4.17 -3.75
N MET A 291 -15.20 3.97 -2.69
CA MET A 291 -15.42 2.63 -2.11
C MET A 291 -16.05 1.67 -3.13
N ALA A 292 -17.05 2.13 -3.89
CA ALA A 292 -17.68 1.32 -4.94
C ALA A 292 -16.69 0.94 -6.06
N LEU A 293 -15.73 1.80 -6.39
CA LEU A 293 -14.69 1.52 -7.38
C LEU A 293 -13.69 0.49 -6.85
N ILE A 294 -13.04 0.75 -5.71
CA ILE A 294 -11.97 -0.12 -5.20
C ILE A 294 -12.48 -1.51 -4.81
N LYS A 295 -13.76 -1.64 -4.40
CA LYS A 295 -14.37 -2.94 -4.13
C LYS A 295 -14.56 -3.78 -5.39
N GLN A 296 -14.41 -3.23 -6.59
CA GLN A 296 -14.35 -4.02 -7.82
C GLN A 296 -12.97 -4.65 -8.05
N ASP A 297 -11.97 -4.35 -7.22
CA ASP A 297 -10.63 -4.89 -7.40
C ASP A 297 -10.65 -6.42 -7.38
N ASN A 298 -10.11 -7.04 -8.43
CA ASN A 298 -10.11 -8.49 -8.59
C ASN A 298 -9.38 -9.21 -7.45
N ARG A 299 -8.42 -8.57 -6.78
CA ARG A 299 -7.73 -9.13 -5.60
C ARG A 299 -8.65 -9.13 -4.40
N TYR A 300 -9.34 -8.02 -4.15
CA TYR A 300 -10.35 -7.93 -3.09
C TYR A 300 -11.54 -8.88 -3.33
N GLN A 301 -12.04 -8.99 -4.56
CA GLN A 301 -13.13 -9.90 -4.91
C GLN A 301 -12.78 -11.37 -4.61
N ARG A 302 -11.50 -11.75 -4.76
CA ARG A 302 -11.01 -13.10 -4.41
C ARG A 302 -10.75 -13.27 -2.92
N ASN A 303 -10.29 -12.21 -2.26
CA ASN A 303 -10.02 -12.19 -0.83
C ASN A 303 -10.54 -10.89 -0.21
N GLN A 304 -11.64 -10.97 0.53
CA GLN A 304 -12.25 -9.80 1.17
C GLN A 304 -11.37 -9.19 2.29
N ASN A 305 -10.31 -9.89 2.71
CA ASN A 305 -9.28 -9.38 3.63
C ASN A 305 -8.06 -8.79 2.89
N TYR A 306 -8.18 -8.53 1.59
CA TYR A 306 -7.10 -7.95 0.80
C TYR A 306 -6.67 -6.58 1.36
N LEU A 307 -5.36 -6.43 1.57
CA LEU A 307 -4.74 -5.17 1.93
C LEU A 307 -4.37 -4.38 0.67
N PHE A 308 -4.96 -3.20 0.53
CA PHE A 308 -4.68 -2.27 -0.53
C PHE A 308 -3.36 -1.55 -0.28
N TYR A 309 -2.51 -1.55 -1.31
CA TYR A 309 -1.41 -0.60 -1.40
C TYR A 309 -1.95 0.81 -1.61
N THR A 310 -1.46 1.75 -0.82
CA THR A 310 -1.68 3.19 -1.04
C THR A 310 -0.34 3.90 -1.05
N THR A 311 -0.14 4.69 -2.08
CA THR A 311 1.03 5.53 -2.30
C THR A 311 0.69 6.95 -1.85
N ILE A 312 1.55 7.59 -1.06
CA ILE A 312 1.40 8.98 -0.62
C ILE A 312 2.69 9.72 -1.00
N ILE A 313 2.59 10.75 -1.82
CA ILE A 313 3.74 11.48 -2.37
C ILE A 313 3.48 12.98 -2.33
N PRO A 314 4.53 13.81 -2.23
CA PRO A 314 4.37 15.25 -2.35
C PRO A 314 4.39 15.70 -3.82
N ALA A 315 3.55 16.68 -4.16
CA ALA A 315 3.42 17.17 -5.53
C ALA A 315 4.69 17.86 -6.04
N ASP A 316 5.40 18.59 -5.19
CA ASP A 316 6.62 19.31 -5.56
C ASP A 316 7.72 18.37 -6.07
N ASP A 317 7.97 17.28 -5.35
CA ASP A 317 8.92 16.24 -5.72
C ASP A 317 8.49 15.48 -6.98
N PHE A 318 7.19 15.16 -7.07
CA PHE A 318 6.62 14.53 -8.25
C PHE A 318 6.82 15.37 -9.50
N ILE A 319 6.44 16.65 -9.46
CA ILE A 319 6.51 17.56 -10.60
C ILE A 319 7.95 17.90 -10.96
N ALA A 320 8.84 18.04 -9.98
CA ALA A 320 10.27 18.24 -10.24
C ALA A 320 10.91 17.08 -11.01
N LYS A 321 10.50 15.84 -10.73
CA LYS A 321 11.01 14.64 -11.40
C LYS A 321 10.30 14.31 -12.72
N PHE A 322 9.00 14.60 -12.82
CA PHE A 322 8.14 14.25 -13.95
C PHE A 322 7.24 15.44 -14.34
N PRO A 323 7.80 16.48 -14.98
CA PRO A 323 7.04 17.65 -15.40
C PRO A 323 5.97 17.27 -16.45
N GLY A 324 4.91 18.10 -16.51
CA GLY A 324 3.79 17.94 -17.45
C GLY A 324 4.05 18.51 -18.82
#